data_AF-A0AAE4B380-F1
#
_entry.id   AF-A0AAE4B380-F1
#
_cell.length_a   1.000
_cell.length_b   1.000
_cell.length_c   1.000
_cell.angle_alpha   90.00
_cell.angle_beta   90.00
_cell.angle_gamma   90.00
#
_symmetry.space_group_name_H-M   'P 1'
#
loop_
_entity.id
_entity.type
_entity.pdbx_description
1 polymer ?
#
loop_
_entity_poly.entity_id
_entity_poly.type
_entity_poly.pdbx_seq_one_letter_code
_entity_poly.pdbx_strand_id
1 'polypeptide(L)'
;MWPREREYPETVGFWLDVLLWVAALVERGSTTRPCSYVSWARALHKFEALKGVEMGAGSPGDDRWSSYHSRLMRFVEDVAQPRWSEPRRDLIEFALAFLEADVMLRRSGYAKKNLARRLKQAPLCDGDVARLDAVFRRQVVQGTGLEEFGAYARLAAKLMNEGRLPGLEAWLEERAQGAILTVDNMDGAEMLALVWENEALSEMDQARLARIRCFGPTKWGVVWPGTDLIVPAGERLKEADEQVKRNAYQMLRALRRRRGLRA
;
A
#
# COMPACT_ATOMS: atom_id res chain seq x y z
N MET A 1 -0.73 -10.92 -26.80
CA MET A 1 -1.59 -12.10 -26.63
C MET A 1 -1.93 -12.17 -25.14
N TRP A 2 -3.11 -11.66 -24.75
CA TRP A 2 -3.70 -11.89 -23.43
C TRP A 2 -3.80 -13.42 -23.23
N PRO A 3 -3.76 -13.98 -22.01
CA PRO A 3 -4.05 -15.40 -21.86
C PRO A 3 -5.34 -15.68 -22.61
N ARG A 4 -5.33 -16.70 -23.49
CA ARG A 4 -6.54 -17.30 -24.09
C ARG A 4 -7.64 -17.22 -23.05
N GLU A 5 -8.82 -16.71 -23.43
CA GLU A 5 -10.09 -16.82 -22.69
C GLU A 5 -9.99 -17.91 -21.61
N ARG A 6 -9.42 -17.55 -20.45
CA ARG A 6 -9.28 -18.48 -19.36
C ARG A 6 -10.65 -18.42 -18.77
N GLU A 7 -11.38 -19.52 -18.93
CA GLU A 7 -12.65 -19.94 -18.34
C GLU A 7 -13.00 -19.26 -17.01
N TYR A 8 -13.26 -17.97 -17.04
CA TYR A 8 -14.05 -17.28 -16.04
C TYR A 8 -15.38 -17.03 -16.73
N PRO A 9 -16.44 -17.74 -16.35
CA PRO A 9 -17.77 -17.32 -16.78
C PRO A 9 -18.09 -15.90 -16.26
N GLU A 10 -17.32 -15.38 -15.30
CA GLU A 10 -17.54 -14.09 -14.67
C GLU A 10 -16.79 -12.93 -15.35
N THR A 11 -17.51 -11.83 -15.56
CA THR A 11 -16.96 -10.60 -16.14
C THR A 11 -16.26 -9.73 -15.09
N VAL A 12 -15.51 -8.71 -15.54
CA VAL A 12 -14.96 -7.67 -14.64
C VAL A 12 -16.06 -6.99 -13.83
N GLY A 13 -17.22 -6.75 -14.45
CA GLY A 13 -18.40 -6.16 -13.80
C GLY A 13 -18.89 -7.01 -12.63
N PHE A 14 -18.99 -8.33 -12.81
CA PHE A 14 -19.36 -9.23 -11.72
C PHE A 14 -18.43 -9.11 -10.51
N TRP A 15 -17.11 -9.16 -10.74
CA TRP A 15 -16.15 -9.09 -9.64
C TRP A 15 -16.08 -7.72 -8.99
N LEU A 16 -16.34 -6.65 -9.74
CA LEU A 16 -16.50 -5.31 -9.19
C LEU A 16 -17.72 -5.23 -8.26
N ASP A 17 -18.86 -5.77 -8.67
CA ASP A 17 -20.08 -5.79 -7.84
C ASP A 17 -19.87 -6.59 -6.54
N VAL A 18 -19.23 -7.77 -6.65
CA VAL A 18 -18.85 -8.58 -5.48
C VAL A 18 -17.97 -7.76 -4.54
N LEU A 19 -16.93 -7.13 -5.08
CA LEU A 19 -15.96 -6.36 -4.32
C LEU A 19 -16.63 -5.19 -3.58
N LEU A 20 -17.44 -4.39 -4.26
CA LEU A 20 -18.15 -3.25 -3.68
C LEU A 20 -19.14 -3.69 -2.61
N TRP A 21 -19.88 -4.77 -2.86
CA TRP A 21 -20.82 -5.33 -1.88
C TRP A 21 -20.10 -5.79 -0.62
N VAL A 22 -19.00 -6.54 -0.77
CA VAL A 22 -18.21 -7.06 0.35
C VAL A 22 -17.56 -5.91 1.11
N ALA A 23 -16.99 -4.92 0.42
CA ALA A 23 -16.42 -3.73 1.04
C ALA A 23 -17.45 -2.99 1.90
N ALA A 24 -18.65 -2.73 1.37
CA ALA A 24 -19.71 -2.08 2.11
C ALA A 24 -20.16 -2.88 3.35
N LEU A 25 -20.16 -4.22 3.27
CA LEU A 25 -20.45 -5.06 4.42
C LEU A 25 -19.34 -5.01 5.48
N VAL A 26 -18.07 -5.02 5.06
CA VAL A 26 -16.92 -4.91 5.96
C VAL A 26 -16.90 -3.55 6.67
N GLU A 27 -17.17 -2.46 5.95
CA GLU A 27 -17.19 -1.10 6.50
C GLU A 27 -18.29 -0.92 7.56
N ARG A 28 -19.48 -1.49 7.35
CA ARG A 28 -20.56 -1.45 8.37
C ARG A 28 -20.23 -2.24 9.64
N GLY A 29 -19.38 -3.26 9.54
CA GLY A 29 -19.05 -4.17 10.63
C GLY A 29 -17.73 -3.88 11.33
N SER A 30 -16.97 -2.85 10.91
CA SER A 30 -15.62 -2.59 11.38
C SER A 30 -15.41 -1.12 11.71
N THR A 31 -15.02 -0.85 12.95
CA THR A 31 -14.69 0.50 13.43
C THR A 31 -13.22 0.87 13.21
N THR A 32 -12.39 -0.05 12.72
CA THR A 32 -10.94 0.14 12.59
C THR A 32 -10.45 -0.25 11.19
N ARG A 33 -9.55 0.58 10.64
CA ARG A 33 -8.78 0.28 9.42
C ARG A 33 -7.29 0.13 9.79
N PRO A 34 -6.52 -0.75 9.13
CA PRO A 34 -6.90 -1.57 7.97
C PRO A 34 -7.88 -2.68 8.37
N CYS A 35 -8.77 -3.07 7.46
CA CYS A 35 -9.79 -4.08 7.77
C CYS A 35 -9.16 -5.43 8.10
N SER A 36 -9.73 -6.22 9.01
CA SER A 36 -9.15 -7.53 9.35
C SER A 36 -9.38 -8.56 8.24
N TYR A 37 -8.47 -9.53 8.12
CA TYR A 37 -8.66 -10.71 7.26
C TYR A 37 -9.97 -11.45 7.56
N VAL A 38 -10.29 -11.58 8.85
CA VAL A 38 -11.50 -12.27 9.32
C VAL A 38 -12.76 -11.57 8.82
N SER A 39 -12.78 -10.23 8.83
CA SER A 39 -13.91 -9.43 8.35
C SER A 39 -14.15 -9.67 6.85
N TRP A 40 -13.08 -9.61 6.05
CA TRP A 40 -13.15 -9.86 4.61
C TRP A 40 -13.58 -11.29 4.27
N ALA A 41 -12.98 -12.29 4.92
CA ALA A 41 -13.33 -13.69 4.72
C ALA A 41 -14.81 -13.97 5.08
N ARG A 42 -15.29 -13.44 6.22
CA ARG A 42 -16.69 -13.59 6.65
C ARG A 42 -17.66 -12.91 5.68
N ALA A 43 -17.33 -11.71 5.21
CA ALA A 43 -18.17 -10.98 4.26
C ALA A 43 -18.28 -11.72 2.92
N LEU A 44 -17.18 -12.28 2.42
CA LEU A 44 -17.20 -13.14 1.22
C LEU A 44 -18.01 -14.41 1.41
N HIS A 45 -17.90 -15.10 2.55
CA HIS A 45 -18.76 -16.26 2.83
C HIS A 45 -20.24 -15.90 2.92
N LYS A 46 -20.58 -14.71 3.46
CA LYS A 46 -21.96 -14.24 3.46
C LYS A 46 -22.45 -13.95 2.03
N PHE A 47 -21.62 -13.35 1.18
CA PHE A 47 -21.94 -13.15 -0.23
C PHE A 47 -22.19 -14.49 -0.93
N GLU A 48 -21.29 -15.45 -0.73
CA GLU A 48 -21.37 -16.82 -1.26
C GLU A 48 -22.66 -17.52 -0.84
N ALA A 49 -23.05 -17.42 0.44
CA ALA A 49 -24.30 -18.00 0.92
C ALA A 49 -25.55 -17.35 0.28
N LEU A 50 -25.53 -16.04 0.04
CA LEU A 50 -26.64 -15.34 -0.61
C LEU A 50 -26.75 -15.67 -2.11
N LYS A 51 -25.62 -15.80 -2.81
CA LYS A 51 -25.58 -16.06 -4.25
C LYS A 51 -25.61 -17.54 -4.64
N GLY A 52 -25.11 -18.42 -3.78
CA GLY A 52 -25.21 -19.88 -3.94
C GLY A 52 -26.64 -20.41 -3.79
N VAL A 53 -27.54 -19.62 -3.20
CA VAL A 53 -28.99 -19.92 -3.20
C VAL A 53 -29.63 -19.57 -4.55
N GLU A 54 -29.08 -18.60 -5.30
CA GLU A 54 -29.59 -18.18 -6.62
C GLU A 54 -29.00 -18.99 -7.78
N MET A 55 -27.73 -19.41 -7.67
CA MET A 55 -27.06 -20.26 -8.67
C MET A 55 -27.28 -21.72 -8.27
N GLY A 56 -28.33 -22.34 -8.83
CA GLY A 56 -28.88 -23.64 -8.44
C GLY A 56 -27.84 -24.68 -7.99
N ALA A 57 -28.19 -25.39 -6.91
CA ALA A 57 -27.39 -26.42 -6.25
C ALA A 57 -26.74 -27.41 -7.25
N GLY A 58 -25.52 -27.10 -7.68
CA GLY A 58 -24.65 -28.02 -8.40
C GLY A 58 -24.12 -29.08 -7.45
N SER A 59 -24.02 -30.31 -7.95
CA SER A 59 -23.74 -31.53 -7.17
C SER A 59 -22.57 -31.42 -6.18
N PRO A 60 -22.73 -31.98 -4.96
CA PRO A 60 -21.65 -32.09 -3.98
C PRO A 60 -20.64 -33.14 -4.48
N GLY A 61 -19.50 -32.69 -4.98
CA GLY A 61 -18.44 -33.61 -5.43
C GLY A 61 -17.39 -33.00 -6.36
N ASP A 62 -17.64 -31.80 -6.89
CA ASP A 62 -16.68 -31.15 -7.77
C ASP A 62 -15.83 -30.14 -7.00
N ASP A 63 -14.59 -30.53 -6.71
CA ASP A 63 -13.50 -29.71 -6.11
C ASP A 63 -13.07 -28.51 -7.01
N ARG A 64 -13.90 -28.17 -8.01
CA ARG A 64 -13.65 -27.20 -9.08
C ARG A 64 -14.06 -25.77 -8.74
N TRP A 65 -14.74 -25.54 -7.62
CA TRP A 65 -15.09 -24.18 -7.18
C TRP A 65 -14.35 -23.84 -5.89
N SER A 66 -13.07 -23.45 -6.04
CA SER A 66 -12.34 -22.79 -4.96
C SER A 66 -13.20 -21.65 -4.40
N SER A 67 -13.28 -21.49 -3.07
CA SER A 67 -14.07 -20.44 -2.39
C SER A 67 -14.05 -19.08 -3.09
N TYR A 68 -15.08 -18.24 -2.91
CA TYR A 68 -15.10 -16.88 -3.48
C TYR A 68 -13.83 -16.06 -3.16
N HIS A 69 -13.18 -16.32 -2.02
CA HIS A 69 -11.86 -15.79 -1.70
C HIS A 69 -10.80 -16.20 -2.75
N SER A 70 -10.64 -17.50 -2.99
CA SER A 70 -9.68 -18.01 -3.96
C SER A 70 -9.98 -17.51 -5.38
N ARG A 71 -11.26 -17.47 -5.77
CA ARG A 71 -11.68 -16.98 -7.09
C ARG A 71 -11.41 -15.49 -7.27
N LEU A 72 -11.78 -14.65 -6.29
CA LEU A 72 -11.47 -13.22 -6.31
C LEU A 72 -9.96 -12.97 -6.41
N MET A 73 -9.17 -13.66 -5.58
CA MET A 73 -7.72 -13.47 -5.61
C MET A 73 -7.09 -13.92 -6.92
N ARG A 74 -7.55 -15.02 -7.51
CA ARG A 74 -7.09 -15.49 -8.83
C ARG A 74 -7.48 -14.50 -9.93
N PHE A 75 -8.71 -13.98 -9.91
CA PHE A 75 -9.15 -12.93 -10.83
C PHE A 75 -8.28 -11.67 -10.70
N VAL A 76 -8.00 -11.22 -9.49
CA VAL A 76 -7.14 -10.04 -9.25
C VAL A 76 -5.71 -10.28 -9.73
N GLU A 77 -5.15 -11.48 -9.52
CA GLU A 77 -3.85 -11.87 -10.06
C GLU A 77 -3.82 -11.77 -11.59
N ASP A 78 -4.92 -12.14 -12.26
CA ASP A 78 -5.07 -12.00 -13.72
C ASP A 78 -5.24 -10.54 -14.16
N VAL A 79 -6.02 -9.73 -13.45
CA VAL A 79 -6.09 -8.27 -13.69
C VAL A 79 -4.72 -7.61 -13.51
N ALA A 80 -3.90 -8.11 -12.60
CA ALA A 80 -2.59 -7.56 -12.30
C ALA A 80 -1.48 -7.94 -13.31
N GLN A 81 -1.80 -8.66 -14.39
CA GLN A 81 -0.85 -9.16 -15.40
C GLN A 81 -0.17 -8.05 -16.25
N PRO A 82 1.03 -8.30 -16.82
CA PRO A 82 1.94 -7.34 -17.47
C PRO A 82 1.39 -6.29 -18.43
N ARG A 83 0.24 -6.51 -19.07
CA ARG A 83 -0.21 -5.66 -20.19
C ARG A 83 -1.73 -5.61 -20.28
N TRP A 84 -2.34 -4.50 -19.86
CA TRP A 84 -3.67 -4.14 -20.33
C TRP A 84 -3.54 -3.69 -21.79
N SER A 85 -4.05 -4.48 -22.72
CA SER A 85 -4.14 -4.05 -24.13
C SER A 85 -5.23 -2.97 -24.22
N GLU A 86 -4.85 -1.79 -24.71
CA GLU A 86 -5.72 -0.60 -24.83
C GLU A 86 -6.22 -0.03 -23.48
N PRO A 87 -6.78 1.20 -23.44
CA PRO A 87 -7.38 1.77 -22.24
C PRO A 87 -8.55 0.92 -21.73
N ARG A 88 -8.31 0.01 -20.79
CA ARG A 88 -9.33 -0.83 -20.15
C ARG A 88 -9.92 -0.13 -18.93
N ARG A 89 -10.88 0.76 -19.16
CA ARG A 89 -11.56 1.54 -18.10
C ARG A 89 -12.16 0.66 -17.02
N ASP A 90 -12.73 -0.48 -17.40
CA ASP A 90 -13.26 -1.51 -16.49
C ASP A 90 -12.18 -2.08 -15.54
N LEU A 91 -10.98 -2.34 -16.05
CA LEU A 91 -9.85 -2.83 -15.24
C LEU A 91 -9.27 -1.73 -14.34
N ILE A 92 -9.23 -0.49 -14.81
CA ILE A 92 -8.87 0.68 -13.99
C ILE A 92 -9.85 0.80 -12.82
N GLU A 93 -11.15 0.75 -13.11
CA GLU A 93 -12.21 0.87 -12.11
C GLU A 93 -12.10 -0.25 -11.07
N PHE A 94 -11.95 -1.49 -11.51
CA PHE A 94 -11.76 -2.62 -10.62
C PHE A 94 -10.50 -2.46 -9.74
N ALA A 95 -9.38 -2.05 -10.35
CA ALA A 95 -8.14 -1.84 -9.61
C ALA A 95 -8.30 -0.74 -8.55
N LEU A 96 -8.93 0.39 -8.88
CA LEU A 96 -9.19 1.48 -7.94
C LEU A 96 -10.08 0.99 -6.78
N ALA A 97 -11.22 0.36 -7.09
CA ALA A 97 -12.11 -0.18 -6.07
C ALA A 97 -11.39 -1.17 -5.14
N PHE A 98 -10.49 -2.01 -5.67
CA PHE A 98 -9.74 -2.98 -4.87
C PHE A 98 -8.75 -2.32 -3.92
N LEU A 99 -8.05 -1.29 -4.41
CA LEU A 99 -7.15 -0.49 -3.58
C LEU A 99 -7.94 0.33 -2.54
N GLU A 100 -9.07 0.91 -2.90
CA GLU A 100 -9.93 1.71 -2.01
C GLU A 100 -10.55 0.92 -0.88
N ALA A 101 -11.07 -0.27 -1.20
CA ALA A 101 -11.62 -1.21 -0.24
C ALA A 101 -10.55 -1.75 0.72
N ASP A 102 -9.27 -1.53 0.39
CA ASP A 102 -8.13 -2.00 1.17
C ASP A 102 -8.23 -3.50 1.48
N VAL A 103 -8.53 -4.31 0.44
CA VAL A 103 -8.81 -5.74 0.60
C VAL A 103 -7.74 -6.44 1.43
N MET A 104 -8.14 -7.12 2.50
CA MET A 104 -7.22 -7.84 3.39
C MET A 104 -7.46 -9.34 3.29
N LEU A 105 -6.97 -9.92 2.20
CA LEU A 105 -7.01 -11.37 1.92
C LEU A 105 -5.60 -11.94 1.83
N ARG A 106 -5.46 -13.26 1.89
CA ARG A 106 -4.14 -13.91 1.74
C ARG A 106 -3.59 -13.56 0.35
N ARG A 107 -2.34 -13.08 0.29
CA ARG A 107 -1.66 -12.58 -0.93
C ARG A 107 -2.17 -11.24 -1.49
N SER A 108 -3.13 -10.58 -0.83
CA SER A 108 -3.66 -9.29 -1.29
C SER A 108 -2.59 -8.18 -1.38
N GLY A 109 -1.54 -8.19 -0.54
CA GLY A 109 -0.43 -7.24 -0.64
C GLY A 109 0.30 -7.30 -1.99
N TYR A 110 0.59 -8.51 -2.50
CA TYR A 110 1.21 -8.68 -3.82
C TYR A 110 0.26 -8.22 -4.95
N ALA A 111 -1.03 -8.50 -4.82
CA ALA A 111 -2.04 -8.02 -5.74
C ALA A 111 -2.09 -6.48 -5.77
N LYS A 112 -2.23 -5.82 -4.61
CA LYS A 112 -2.22 -4.36 -4.46
C LYS A 112 -0.97 -3.74 -5.09
N LYS A 113 0.21 -4.28 -4.78
CA LYS A 113 1.50 -3.87 -5.35
C LYS A 113 1.50 -3.92 -6.88
N ASN A 114 0.95 -4.99 -7.47
CA ASN A 114 0.91 -5.15 -8.92
C ASN A 114 -0.18 -4.28 -9.56
N LEU A 115 -1.35 -4.13 -8.96
CA LEU A 115 -2.39 -3.20 -9.41
C LEU A 115 -1.90 -1.75 -9.41
N ALA A 116 -1.21 -1.30 -8.35
CA ALA A 116 -0.60 0.03 -8.30
C ALA A 116 0.42 0.23 -9.43
N ARG A 117 1.19 -0.80 -9.79
CA ARG A 117 2.09 -0.76 -10.96
C ARG A 117 1.33 -0.67 -12.28
N ARG A 118 0.14 -1.27 -12.40
CA ARG A 118 -0.72 -1.13 -13.60
C ARG A 118 -1.31 0.25 -13.72
N LEU A 119 -1.90 0.77 -12.64
CA LEU A 119 -2.45 2.11 -12.62
C LEU A 119 -1.39 3.17 -12.97
N LYS A 120 -0.13 2.93 -12.61
CA LYS A 120 0.99 3.77 -13.02
C LYS A 120 1.18 3.88 -14.53
N GLN A 121 0.84 2.83 -15.29
CA GLN A 121 0.97 2.76 -16.75
C GLN A 121 -0.33 3.11 -17.48
N ALA A 122 -1.45 3.21 -16.75
CA ALA A 122 -2.77 3.41 -17.30
C ALA A 122 -3.06 4.90 -17.61
N PRO A 123 -3.94 5.19 -18.58
CA PRO A 123 -4.45 6.53 -18.82
C PRO A 123 -5.51 6.88 -17.76
N LEU A 124 -5.07 7.47 -16.64
CA LEU A 124 -5.92 7.86 -15.53
C LEU A 124 -6.57 9.23 -15.78
N CYS A 125 -7.89 9.35 -15.58
CA CYS A 125 -8.58 10.64 -15.57
C CYS A 125 -8.43 11.35 -14.20
N ASP A 126 -8.86 12.60 -14.08
CA ASP A 126 -8.68 13.36 -12.84
C ASP A 126 -9.51 12.80 -11.68
N GLY A 127 -10.68 12.20 -11.97
CA GLY A 127 -11.45 11.45 -10.99
C GLY A 127 -10.70 10.25 -10.41
N ASP A 128 -9.93 9.53 -11.23
CA ASP A 128 -9.08 8.42 -10.76
C ASP A 128 -7.95 8.92 -9.87
N VAL A 129 -7.37 10.07 -10.22
CA VAL A 129 -6.28 10.66 -9.45
C VAL A 129 -6.77 11.14 -8.09
N ALA A 130 -7.94 11.75 -8.01
CA ALA A 130 -8.55 12.14 -6.74
C ALA A 130 -8.81 10.93 -5.82
N ARG A 131 -9.30 9.83 -6.40
CA ARG A 131 -9.46 8.54 -5.70
C ARG A 131 -8.14 7.98 -5.19
N LEU A 132 -7.10 8.02 -6.03
CA LEU A 132 -5.76 7.59 -5.66
C LEU A 132 -5.13 8.47 -4.57
N ASP A 133 -5.35 9.79 -4.59
CA ASP A 133 -4.89 10.68 -3.53
C ASP A 133 -5.46 10.27 -2.17
N ALA A 134 -6.77 9.98 -2.13
CA ALA A 134 -7.42 9.46 -0.93
C ALA A 134 -6.81 8.12 -0.48
N VAL A 135 -6.50 7.22 -1.42
CA VAL A 135 -5.80 5.96 -1.12
C VAL A 135 -4.41 6.24 -0.54
N PHE A 136 -3.61 7.12 -1.11
CA PHE A 136 -2.26 7.42 -0.62
C PHE A 136 -2.28 7.99 0.80
N ARG A 137 -3.14 8.98 1.04
CA ARG A 137 -3.32 9.58 2.37
C ARG A 137 -3.77 8.54 3.40
N ARG A 138 -4.70 7.65 3.02
CA ARG A 138 -5.12 6.54 3.88
C ARG A 138 -3.98 5.60 4.20
N GLN A 139 -3.14 5.25 3.22
CA GLN A 139 -2.00 4.35 3.44
C GLN A 139 -0.93 4.98 4.34
N VAL A 140 -0.81 6.30 4.37
CA VAL A 140 0.06 6.98 5.34
C VAL A 140 -0.50 6.86 6.76
N VAL A 141 -1.80 7.11 6.95
CA VAL A 141 -2.43 7.18 8.29
C VAL A 141 -2.76 5.79 8.86
N GLN A 142 -3.18 4.86 8.01
CA GLN A 142 -3.78 3.57 8.40
C GLN A 142 -3.08 2.39 7.72
N GLY A 143 -2.09 2.63 6.86
CA GLY A 143 -1.38 1.56 6.16
C GLY A 143 -0.39 0.86 7.07
N THR A 144 -0.13 -0.40 6.73
CA THR A 144 0.78 -1.29 7.46
C THR A 144 2.26 -1.04 7.14
N GLY A 145 2.57 -0.16 6.18
CA GLY A 145 3.95 0.11 5.73
C GLY A 145 4.61 -1.07 5.00
N LEU A 146 3.83 -2.04 4.51
CA LEU A 146 4.31 -3.28 3.88
C LEU A 146 4.71 -3.10 2.41
N GLU A 147 5.00 -4.20 1.71
CA GLU A 147 5.54 -4.22 0.34
C GLU A 147 4.75 -3.37 -0.68
N GLU A 148 3.43 -3.29 -0.55
CA GLU A 148 2.57 -2.48 -1.41
C GLU A 148 2.82 -0.98 -1.23
N PHE A 149 3.26 -0.54 -0.06
CA PHE A 149 3.50 0.86 0.26
C PHE A 149 4.53 1.49 -0.69
N GLY A 150 5.62 0.77 -0.98
CA GLY A 150 6.61 1.21 -1.96
C GLY A 150 6.06 1.30 -3.38
N ALA A 151 5.02 0.53 -3.74
CA ALA A 151 4.35 0.67 -5.03
C ALA A 151 3.43 1.91 -5.06
N TYR A 152 2.71 2.18 -3.98
CA TYR A 152 1.92 3.41 -3.84
C TYR A 152 2.81 4.66 -3.90
N ALA A 153 3.90 4.69 -3.14
CA ALA A 153 4.83 5.82 -3.15
C ALA A 153 5.40 6.10 -4.55
N ARG A 154 5.73 5.06 -5.33
CA ARG A 154 6.17 5.21 -6.73
C ARG A 154 5.08 5.66 -7.69
N LEU A 155 3.82 5.31 -7.43
CA LEU A 155 2.67 5.77 -8.20
C LEU A 155 2.37 7.24 -7.89
N ALA A 156 2.29 7.59 -6.61
CA ALA A 156 2.16 8.97 -6.13
C ALA A 156 3.27 9.87 -6.72
N ALA A 157 4.52 9.41 -6.70
CA ALA A 157 5.64 10.16 -7.27
C ALA A 157 5.52 10.40 -8.77
N LYS A 158 4.97 9.46 -9.54
CA LYS A 158 4.67 9.69 -10.96
C LYS A 158 3.62 10.78 -11.12
N LEU A 159 2.48 10.64 -10.43
CA LEU A 159 1.35 11.55 -10.56
C LEU A 159 1.67 12.96 -10.07
N MET A 160 2.47 13.09 -9.02
CA MET A 160 2.97 14.37 -8.54
C MET A 160 3.92 15.03 -9.56
N ASN A 161 4.85 14.28 -10.16
CA ASN A 161 5.73 14.81 -11.21
C ASN A 161 4.95 15.25 -12.47
N GLU A 162 3.78 14.65 -12.70
CA GLU A 162 2.83 15.06 -13.75
C GLU A 162 1.98 16.27 -13.32
N GLY A 163 2.17 16.82 -12.11
CA GLY A 163 1.42 17.96 -11.59
C GLY A 163 -0.01 17.64 -11.13
N ARG A 164 -0.36 16.35 -10.99
CA ARG A 164 -1.75 15.90 -10.78
C ARG A 164 -2.13 15.69 -9.31
N LEU A 165 -1.18 15.82 -8.39
CA LEU A 165 -1.38 15.68 -6.95
C LEU A 165 -0.95 16.96 -6.21
N PRO A 166 -1.61 18.11 -6.46
CA PRO A 166 -1.26 19.35 -5.79
C PRO A 166 -1.45 19.20 -4.27
N GLY A 167 -0.48 19.66 -3.49
CA GLY A 167 -0.55 19.67 -2.03
C GLY A 167 -0.25 18.33 -1.33
N LEU A 168 -0.02 17.23 -2.06
CA LEU A 168 0.41 15.97 -1.42
C LEU A 168 1.77 16.12 -0.74
N GLU A 169 2.74 16.79 -1.38
CA GLU A 169 4.08 17.01 -0.82
C GLU A 169 4.02 17.78 0.51
N ALA A 170 3.35 18.95 0.53
CA ALA A 170 3.20 19.75 1.75
C ALA A 170 2.49 19.00 2.88
N TRP A 171 1.46 18.22 2.55
CA TRP A 171 0.76 17.40 3.55
C TRP A 171 1.66 16.29 4.12
N LEU A 172 2.50 15.66 3.29
CA LEU A 172 3.45 14.65 3.75
C LEU A 172 4.56 15.27 4.59
N GLU A 173 5.05 16.46 4.25
CA GLU A 173 6.04 17.20 5.04
C GLU A 173 5.52 17.49 6.44
N GLU A 174 4.30 18.03 6.56
CA GLU A 174 3.66 18.30 7.85
C GLU A 174 3.56 17.01 8.69
N ARG A 175 3.13 15.92 8.06
CA ARG A 175 2.93 14.62 8.74
C ARG A 175 4.23 13.90 9.07
N ALA A 176 5.31 14.14 8.33
CA ALA A 176 6.61 13.53 8.57
C ALA A 176 7.39 14.23 9.69
N GLN A 177 6.95 15.42 10.15
CA GLN A 177 7.62 16.16 11.22
C GLN A 177 7.83 15.30 12.46
N GLY A 178 9.09 15.24 12.90
CA GLY A 178 9.49 14.48 14.07
C GLY A 178 9.64 12.97 13.83
N ALA A 179 9.59 12.49 12.58
CA ALA A 179 9.78 11.07 12.28
C ALA A 179 11.15 10.59 12.77
N ILE A 180 11.18 9.44 13.44
CA ILE A 180 12.38 8.76 13.91
C ILE A 180 12.89 7.85 12.79
N LEU A 181 14.01 8.26 12.20
CA LEU A 181 14.67 7.55 11.12
C LEU A 181 15.79 6.67 11.67
N THR A 182 15.77 5.39 11.31
CA THR A 182 16.81 4.42 11.61
C THR A 182 17.43 3.91 10.31
N VAL A 183 18.54 3.19 10.40
CA VAL A 183 19.16 2.54 9.22
C VAL A 183 18.17 1.64 8.45
N ASP A 184 17.19 1.06 9.14
CA ASP A 184 16.23 0.14 8.52
C ASP A 184 15.17 0.87 7.66
N ASN A 185 14.90 2.15 7.93
CA ASN A 185 13.83 2.91 7.27
C ASN A 185 14.35 4.17 6.51
N MET A 186 15.57 4.60 6.78
CA MET A 186 16.34 5.56 6.00
C MET A 186 17.12 4.85 4.90
N ASP A 187 17.66 5.56 3.90
CA ASP A 187 18.62 4.94 3.00
C ASP A 187 19.88 4.60 3.77
N GLY A 188 20.42 3.39 3.60
CA GLY A 188 21.71 3.04 4.18
C GLY A 188 22.79 4.04 3.79
N ALA A 189 22.80 4.55 2.54
CA ALA A 189 23.78 5.54 2.11
C ALA A 189 23.54 6.93 2.72
N GLU A 190 22.29 7.40 2.78
CA GLU A 190 21.94 8.68 3.41
C GLU A 190 22.27 8.67 4.91
N MET A 191 22.00 7.54 5.58
CA MET A 191 22.31 7.36 6.99
C MET A 191 23.81 7.27 7.24
N LEU A 192 24.57 6.58 6.39
CA LEU A 192 26.03 6.55 6.50
C LEU A 192 26.66 7.93 6.27
N ALA A 193 26.19 8.67 5.28
CA ALA A 193 26.60 10.06 5.06
C ALA A 193 26.30 10.90 6.31
N LEU A 194 25.10 10.76 6.89
CA LEU A 194 24.74 11.44 8.13
C LEU A 194 25.64 11.04 9.32
N VAL A 195 26.01 9.77 9.45
CA VAL A 195 26.86 9.30 10.56
C VAL A 195 28.31 9.76 10.41
N TRP A 196 28.84 9.84 9.19
CA TRP A 196 30.26 10.11 8.95
C TRP A 196 30.57 11.54 8.52
N GLU A 197 29.61 12.25 7.94
CA GLU A 197 29.81 13.59 7.38
C GLU A 197 29.09 14.68 8.21
N ASN A 198 28.27 14.32 9.20
CA ASN A 198 27.60 15.31 10.04
C ASN A 198 28.47 15.76 11.21
N GLU A 199 29.17 16.88 11.03
CA GLU A 199 30.01 17.52 12.04
C GLU A 199 29.24 17.97 13.29
N ALA A 200 27.91 18.11 13.21
CA ALA A 200 27.08 18.46 14.36
C ALA A 200 26.88 17.29 15.34
N LEU A 201 27.18 16.05 14.94
CA LEU A 201 27.04 14.88 15.81
C LEU A 201 28.29 14.70 16.68
N SER A 202 28.07 14.55 17.99
CA SER A 202 29.14 14.16 18.91
C SER A 202 29.70 12.78 18.58
N GLU A 203 30.97 12.49 18.92
CA GLU A 203 31.56 11.15 18.77
C GLU A 203 30.71 10.06 19.43
N MET A 204 30.07 10.37 20.56
CA MET A 204 29.19 9.44 21.26
C MET A 204 27.92 9.15 20.45
N ASP A 205 27.34 10.15 19.80
CA ASP A 205 26.17 10.01 18.94
C ASP A 205 26.48 9.26 17.64
N GLN A 206 27.63 9.56 17.04
CA GLN A 206 28.17 8.76 15.94
C GLN A 206 28.36 7.31 16.37
N ALA A 207 28.91 7.03 17.56
CA ALA A 207 29.06 5.68 18.08
C ALA A 207 27.71 4.98 18.34
N ARG A 208 26.68 5.70 18.80
CA ARG A 208 25.31 5.16 18.97
C ARG A 208 24.71 4.71 17.64
N LEU A 209 24.91 5.52 16.59
CA LEU A 209 24.44 5.22 15.24
C LEU A 209 25.35 4.22 14.50
N ALA A 210 26.64 4.14 14.81
CA ALA A 210 27.59 3.22 14.16
C ALA A 210 27.51 1.79 14.73
N ARG A 211 27.00 1.60 15.96
CA ARG A 211 26.75 0.28 16.58
C ARG A 211 25.62 -0.53 15.92
N ILE A 212 25.26 -0.17 14.69
CA ILE A 212 24.22 -0.82 13.88
C ILE A 212 24.86 -1.98 13.12
N ARG A 213 24.90 -3.13 13.78
CA ARG A 213 25.14 -4.53 13.33
C ARG A 213 25.86 -5.22 14.50
N CYS A 214 25.34 -6.28 15.12
CA CYS A 214 25.19 -7.58 14.46
C CYS A 214 23.96 -8.40 14.91
N PHE A 215 23.18 -8.01 15.93
CA PHE A 215 22.00 -8.78 16.37
C PHE A 215 20.95 -7.87 17.05
N GLY A 216 19.80 -7.64 16.38
CA GLY A 216 18.62 -7.00 16.96
C GLY A 216 18.20 -5.66 16.34
N PRO A 217 17.00 -5.15 16.70
CA PRO A 217 16.44 -3.91 16.15
C PRO A 217 17.31 -2.68 16.49
N THR A 218 17.37 -1.70 15.59
CA THR A 218 18.05 -0.42 15.82
C THR A 218 17.53 0.25 17.09
N LYS A 219 18.45 0.51 18.04
CA LYS A 219 18.12 1.13 19.33
C LYS A 219 18.03 2.65 19.27
N TRP A 220 18.62 3.27 18.25
CA TRP A 220 18.73 4.71 18.09
C TRP A 220 18.34 5.13 16.68
N GLY A 221 17.84 6.36 16.54
CA GLY A 221 17.51 6.99 15.28
C GLY A 221 17.67 8.51 15.36
N VAL A 222 17.52 9.17 14.21
CA VAL A 222 17.57 10.64 14.06
C VAL A 222 16.16 11.18 13.85
N VAL A 223 15.91 12.43 14.24
CA VAL A 223 14.58 13.05 14.15
C VAL A 223 14.48 13.98 12.93
N TRP A 224 13.73 13.59 11.90
CA TRP A 224 13.50 14.42 10.70
C TRP A 224 12.63 15.65 11.01
N PRO A 225 12.83 16.82 10.35
CA PRO A 225 13.80 17.10 9.29
C PRO A 225 15.22 17.38 9.79
N GLY A 226 15.41 17.46 11.10
CA GLY A 226 16.74 17.58 11.70
C GLY A 226 17.57 16.31 11.52
N THR A 227 18.87 16.44 11.75
CA THR A 227 19.82 15.33 11.72
C THR A 227 20.80 15.37 12.89
N ASP A 228 20.64 16.35 13.77
CA ASP A 228 21.45 16.66 14.95
C ASP A 228 20.92 16.00 16.22
N LEU A 229 19.62 15.70 16.28
CA LEU A 229 19.00 15.07 17.44
C LEU A 229 18.93 13.54 17.31
N ILE A 230 19.71 12.84 18.15
CA ILE A 230 19.68 11.38 18.29
C ILE A 230 18.74 10.97 19.43
N VAL A 231 17.78 10.09 19.12
CA VAL A 231 16.79 9.61 20.09
C VAL A 231 16.74 8.08 20.14
N PRO A 232 16.33 7.50 21.28
CA PRO A 232 15.98 6.08 21.33
C PRO A 232 14.84 5.78 20.35
N ALA A 233 15.01 4.75 19.53
CA ALA A 233 14.02 4.30 18.55
C ALA A 233 13.16 3.16 19.12
N GLY A 234 13.77 1.99 19.39
CA GLY A 234 13.20 0.90 20.19
C GLY A 234 11.68 0.67 20.03
N GLU A 235 10.96 0.65 21.15
CA GLU A 235 9.50 0.47 21.17
C GLU A 235 8.72 1.67 20.63
N ARG A 236 9.31 2.89 20.60
CA ARG A 236 8.65 4.09 20.06
C ARG A 236 8.31 3.92 18.58
N LEU A 237 9.10 3.13 17.85
CA LEU A 237 8.81 2.75 16.47
C LEU A 237 7.51 1.94 16.30
N LYS A 238 6.94 1.41 17.38
CA LYS A 238 5.65 0.68 17.35
C LYS A 238 4.47 1.58 17.71
N GLU A 239 4.71 2.82 18.13
CA GLU A 239 3.65 3.78 18.40
C GLU A 239 2.95 4.15 17.09
N ALA A 240 1.61 4.26 17.15
CA ALA A 240 0.80 4.53 15.96
C ALA A 240 1.16 5.87 15.31
N ASP A 241 1.38 6.92 16.11
CA ASP A 241 1.78 8.24 15.63
C ASP A 241 3.13 8.19 14.90
N GLU A 242 4.09 7.46 15.46
CA GLU A 242 5.41 7.26 14.85
C GLU A 242 5.33 6.44 13.56
N GLN A 243 4.39 5.50 13.47
CA GLN A 243 4.12 4.79 12.22
C GLN A 243 3.60 5.75 11.12
N VAL A 244 2.68 6.66 11.46
CA VAL A 244 2.17 7.66 10.51
C VAL A 244 3.29 8.57 10.02
N LYS A 245 4.10 9.10 10.94
CA LYS A 245 5.25 9.96 10.60
C LYS A 245 6.24 9.29 9.66
N ARG A 246 6.61 8.04 9.95
CA ARG A 246 7.53 7.27 9.10
C ARG A 246 6.93 6.95 7.74
N ASN A 247 5.66 6.55 7.68
CA ASN A 247 4.99 6.32 6.40
C ASN A 247 4.97 7.61 5.56
N ALA A 248 4.66 8.76 6.18
CA ALA A 248 4.68 10.05 5.52
C ALA A 248 6.07 10.38 4.96
N TYR A 249 7.12 10.23 5.79
CA TYR A 249 8.51 10.41 5.37
C TYR A 249 8.91 9.49 4.22
N GLN A 250 8.59 8.20 4.30
CA GLN A 250 8.93 7.24 3.25
C GLN A 250 8.28 7.58 1.91
N MET A 251 7.03 8.03 1.93
CA MET A 251 6.34 8.49 0.72
C MET A 251 6.97 9.78 0.20
N LEU A 252 7.18 10.78 1.07
CA LEU A 252 7.83 12.06 0.73
C LEU A 252 9.21 11.84 0.08
N ARG A 253 10.01 10.95 0.66
CA ARG A 253 11.33 10.58 0.13
C ARG A 253 11.25 9.97 -1.25
N ALA A 254 10.27 9.11 -1.51
CA ALA A 254 10.04 8.57 -2.85
C ALA A 254 9.64 9.65 -3.88
N LEU A 255 8.87 10.66 -3.45
CA LEU A 255 8.51 11.82 -4.27
C LEU A 255 9.76 12.62 -4.64
N ARG A 256 10.54 13.05 -3.63
CA ARG A 256 11.72 13.93 -3.79
C ARG A 256 12.85 13.26 -4.59
N ARG A 257 13.14 11.98 -4.35
CA ARG A 257 14.14 11.21 -5.11
C ARG A 257 13.90 11.22 -6.61
N ARG A 258 12.65 11.13 -7.04
CA ARG A 258 12.32 11.16 -8.48
C ARG A 258 12.57 12.52 -9.13
N ARG A 259 12.66 13.59 -8.34
CA ARG A 259 13.00 14.95 -8.79
C ARG A 259 14.50 15.25 -8.64
N GLY A 260 15.30 14.28 -8.16
CA GLY A 260 16.70 14.52 -7.80
C GLY A 260 16.88 15.40 -6.57
N LEU A 261 15.83 15.61 -5.77
CA LEU A 261 15.87 16.40 -4.55
C LEU A 261 16.21 15.49 -3.36
N ARG A 262 17.01 16.00 -2.41
CA ARG A 262 17.22 15.34 -1.11
C ARG A 262 15.94 15.41 -0.30
N ALA A 263 15.63 14.31 0.38
CA ALA A 263 14.42 14.13 1.17
C ALA A 263 14.56 14.66 2.59
#